data_AF-A0A9E0LI01-F1
#
_entry.id   AF-A0A9E0LI01-F1
#
_cell.length_a   1.000
_cell.length_b   1.000
_cell.length_c   1.000
_cell.angle_alpha   90.00
_cell.angle_beta   90.00
_cell.angle_gamma   90.00
#
_symmetry.space_group_name_H-M   'P 1'
#
loop_
_entity.id
_entity.type
_entity.pdbx_description
1 polymer ?
#
loop_
_entity_poly.entity_id
_entity_poly.type
_entity_poly.pdbx_seq_one_letter_code
_entity_poly.pdbx_strand_id
1 'polypeptide(L)'
;MAVVNSFSVIVKNADSEAFNLGSVTQAPRSAAAQDLEAACDNLVFEPSDNKIPDLVFSTIRFVMTSYFSEAHQSGLYNRQLRLWESISKIAIVEVQPVTKGLFQKVVLPVYELLFKTVNGKVPIVALVIEPSAGSNQHELLKDFLAKVAKMQAQSGNQIKGVFVVCDSPFPPAILSFVEKAIGADDPVARFDSILPPPYQVHINLLVNLHGNIQPEHIQEADSGLVTGRLQLLHPQLRAKKPTSNDDKPSAVQISFQ
;
A
#
# COMPACT_ATOMS: atom_id res chain seq x y z
N MET A 1 16.04 1.88 -28.67
CA MET A 1 15.74 2.26 -27.28
C MET A 1 14.42 1.62 -26.92
N ALA A 2 14.37 0.72 -25.93
CA ALA A 2 13.09 0.22 -25.44
C ALA A 2 12.43 1.35 -24.63
N VAL A 3 11.34 1.89 -25.14
CA VAL A 3 10.45 2.76 -24.36
C VAL A 3 9.95 1.90 -23.22
N VAL A 4 10.37 2.21 -21.98
CA VAL A 4 9.72 1.62 -20.81
C VAL A 4 8.36 2.29 -20.77
N ASN A 5 7.32 1.57 -21.21
CA ASN A 5 5.96 2.09 -21.19
C ASN A 5 5.61 2.37 -19.72
N SER A 6 5.49 3.65 -19.38
CA SER A 6 4.83 4.06 -18.15
C SER A 6 3.33 3.94 -18.37
N PHE A 7 2.66 3.31 -17.41
CA PHE A 7 1.20 3.20 -17.42
C PHE A 7 0.66 4.16 -16.38
N SER A 8 -0.59 4.56 -16.53
CA SER A 8 -1.30 5.35 -15.53
C SER A 8 -2.70 4.81 -15.29
N VAL A 9 -3.20 5.02 -14.09
CA VAL A 9 -4.61 4.81 -13.72
C VAL A 9 -5.18 6.17 -13.33
N ILE A 10 -6.21 6.62 -14.02
CA ILE A 10 -6.97 7.80 -13.62
C ILE A 10 -7.95 7.36 -12.53
N VAL A 11 -8.00 8.14 -11.45
CA VAL A 11 -8.92 7.92 -10.34
C VAL A 11 -9.89 9.10 -10.29
N LYS A 12 -11.18 8.81 -10.41
CA LYS A 12 -12.25 9.81 -10.40
C LYS A 12 -13.48 9.28 -9.67
N ASN A 13 -14.40 10.17 -9.33
CA ASN A 13 -15.71 9.76 -8.86
C ASN A 13 -16.61 9.38 -10.05
N ALA A 14 -17.45 8.36 -9.90
CA ALA A 14 -18.48 7.99 -10.87
C ALA A 14 -19.51 9.12 -10.98
N ASP A 15 -19.93 9.65 -9.83
CA ASP A 15 -20.74 10.85 -9.69
C ASP A 15 -19.96 11.89 -8.87
N SER A 16 -19.66 13.03 -9.49
CA SER A 16 -18.91 14.13 -8.85
C SER A 16 -19.72 14.87 -7.78
N GLU A 17 -21.05 14.81 -7.83
CA GLU A 17 -21.94 15.45 -6.85
C GLU A 17 -22.27 14.52 -5.67
N ALA A 18 -22.09 13.22 -5.86
CA ALA A 18 -22.27 12.24 -4.80
C ALA A 18 -21.21 12.34 -3.70
N PHE A 19 -21.56 11.75 -2.56
CA PHE A 19 -20.66 11.63 -1.42
C PHE A 19 -19.36 10.90 -1.82
N ASN A 20 -18.20 11.43 -1.41
CA ASN A 20 -16.90 10.97 -1.86
C ASN A 20 -15.84 11.07 -0.75
N LEU A 21 -14.63 10.58 -1.01
CA LEU A 21 -13.55 10.60 -0.01
C LEU A 21 -13.25 12.01 0.50
N GLY A 22 -13.40 13.04 -0.35
CA GLY A 22 -13.26 14.44 0.04
C GLY A 22 -14.25 14.83 1.15
N SER A 23 -15.54 14.49 0.96
CA SER A 23 -16.59 14.69 1.96
C SER A 23 -16.28 14.00 3.29
N VAL A 24 -15.80 12.75 3.23
CA VAL A 24 -15.37 11.99 4.44
C VAL A 24 -14.23 12.70 5.15
N THR A 25 -13.22 13.18 4.41
CA THR A 25 -12.07 13.87 5.01
C THR A 25 -12.40 15.23 5.62
N GLN A 26 -13.46 15.90 5.16
CA GLN A 26 -13.90 17.19 5.74
C GLN A 26 -14.59 17.02 7.09
N ALA A 27 -15.33 15.93 7.29
CA ALA A 27 -16.07 15.65 8.51
C ALA A 27 -15.91 14.18 8.97
N PRO A 28 -14.68 13.73 9.29
CA PRO A 28 -14.38 12.31 9.51
C PRO A 28 -15.17 11.68 10.66
N ARG A 29 -15.45 12.46 11.71
CA ARG A 29 -16.21 11.98 12.88
C ARG A 29 -17.71 11.86 12.64
N SER A 30 -18.22 12.50 11.59
CA SER A 30 -19.63 12.49 11.23
C SER A 30 -19.94 11.45 10.17
N ALA A 31 -18.93 10.91 9.47
CA ALA A 31 -19.09 9.86 8.48
C ALA A 31 -19.31 8.50 9.17
N ALA A 32 -20.48 7.90 8.93
CA ALA A 32 -20.77 6.55 9.35
C ALA A 32 -20.08 5.52 8.43
N ALA A 33 -20.11 4.24 8.83
CA ALA A 33 -19.54 3.16 8.03
C ALA A 33 -20.17 3.06 6.62
N GLN A 34 -21.48 3.31 6.51
CA GLN A 34 -22.19 3.33 5.22
C GLN A 34 -21.76 4.50 4.33
N ASP A 35 -21.48 5.66 4.92
CA ASP A 35 -20.99 6.83 4.18
C ASP A 35 -19.58 6.58 3.61
N LEU A 36 -18.76 5.89 4.39
CA LEU A 36 -17.41 5.48 4.01
C LEU A 36 -17.41 4.45 2.87
N GLU A 37 -18.31 3.47 2.95
CA GLU A 37 -18.54 2.47 1.90
C GLU A 37 -19.02 3.15 0.62
N ALA A 38 -20.07 3.98 0.69
CA ALA A 38 -20.58 4.74 -0.45
C ALA A 38 -19.51 5.63 -1.10
N ALA A 39 -18.68 6.30 -0.29
CA ALA A 39 -17.58 7.12 -0.79
C ALA A 39 -16.49 6.29 -1.51
N CYS A 40 -16.22 5.07 -1.06
CA CYS A 40 -15.27 4.16 -1.70
C CYS A 40 -15.85 3.57 -3.00
N ASP A 41 -17.13 3.20 -3.00
CA ASP A 41 -17.83 2.63 -4.17
C ASP A 41 -18.01 3.65 -5.29
N ASN A 42 -18.07 4.94 -4.95
CA ASN A 42 -18.10 6.02 -5.93
C ASN A 42 -16.77 6.17 -6.71
N LEU A 43 -15.67 5.51 -6.31
CA LEU A 43 -14.40 5.60 -7.04
C LEU A 43 -14.37 4.71 -8.29
N VAL A 44 -14.01 5.33 -9.41
CA VAL A 44 -13.75 4.68 -10.69
C VAL A 44 -12.25 4.74 -10.99
N PHE A 45 -11.70 3.60 -11.41
CA PHE A 45 -10.30 3.42 -11.76
C PHE A 45 -10.18 3.12 -13.25
N GLU A 46 -9.68 4.08 -14.03
CA GLU A 46 -9.56 3.98 -15.48
C GLU A 46 -8.09 3.79 -15.88
N PRO A 47 -7.65 2.56 -16.19
CA PRO A 47 -6.29 2.32 -16.66
C PRO A 47 -6.12 2.88 -18.08
N SER A 48 -4.98 3.54 -18.34
CA SER A 48 -4.59 4.04 -19.66
C SER A 48 -4.24 2.94 -20.67
N ASP A 49 -3.91 1.74 -20.19
CA ASP A 49 -3.64 0.55 -20.98
C ASP A 49 -4.19 -0.69 -20.24
N ASN A 50 -4.70 -1.68 -20.97
CA ASN A 50 -5.27 -2.91 -20.42
C ASN A 50 -4.20 -3.90 -19.89
N LYS A 51 -2.93 -3.48 -19.80
CA LYS A 51 -1.77 -4.34 -19.45
C LYS A 51 -1.20 -4.09 -18.06
N ILE A 52 -1.94 -3.42 -17.17
CA ILE A 52 -1.48 -3.22 -15.79
C ILE A 52 -1.54 -4.56 -15.04
N PRO A 53 -0.47 -5.01 -14.37
CA PRO A 53 -0.50 -6.25 -13.60
C PRO A 53 -1.56 -6.22 -12.49
N ASP A 54 -2.21 -7.36 -12.25
CA ASP A 54 -3.32 -7.46 -11.29
C ASP A 54 -2.93 -7.04 -9.87
N LEU A 55 -1.73 -7.40 -9.41
CA LEU A 55 -1.24 -7.01 -8.09
C LEU A 55 -1.03 -5.49 -7.99
N VAL A 56 -0.55 -4.86 -9.06
CA VAL A 56 -0.38 -3.40 -9.14
C VAL A 56 -1.75 -2.73 -9.07
N PHE A 57 -2.70 -3.18 -9.88
CA PHE A 57 -4.05 -2.60 -9.89
C PHE A 57 -4.78 -2.83 -8.57
N SER A 58 -4.65 -4.01 -7.97
CA SER A 58 -5.18 -4.33 -6.64
C SER A 58 -4.56 -3.46 -5.56
N THR A 59 -3.26 -3.16 -5.65
CA THR A 59 -2.57 -2.24 -4.74
C THR A 59 -3.14 -0.83 -4.83
N ILE A 60 -3.35 -0.32 -6.04
CA ILE A 60 -3.95 1.00 -6.27
C ILE A 60 -5.34 1.07 -5.60
N ARG A 61 -6.19 0.06 -5.85
CA ARG A 61 -7.51 -0.03 -5.25
C ARG A 61 -7.44 -0.11 -3.73
N PHE A 62 -6.58 -0.98 -3.18
CA PHE A 62 -6.43 -1.14 -1.73
C PHE A 62 -6.06 0.17 -1.05
N VAL A 63 -5.04 0.89 -1.56
CA VAL A 63 -4.60 2.16 -0.97
C VAL A 63 -5.74 3.19 -1.00
N MET A 64 -6.47 3.28 -2.11
CA MET A 64 -7.53 4.28 -2.30
C MET A 64 -8.82 3.94 -1.54
N THR A 65 -9.10 2.67 -1.27
CA THR A 65 -10.37 2.22 -0.66
C THR A 65 -10.14 1.52 0.68
N SER A 66 -9.65 0.28 0.66
CA SER A 66 -9.51 -0.57 1.85
C SER A 66 -8.68 0.08 2.95
N TYR A 67 -7.48 0.60 2.64
CA TYR A 67 -6.66 1.30 3.63
C TYR A 67 -7.37 2.55 4.16
N PHE A 68 -7.99 3.35 3.29
CA PHE A 68 -8.72 4.55 3.71
C PHE A 68 -9.83 4.20 4.71
N SER A 69 -10.55 3.12 4.44
CA SER A 69 -11.62 2.62 5.30
C SER A 69 -11.11 2.02 6.61
N GLU A 70 -10.12 1.13 6.54
CA GLU A 70 -9.49 0.51 7.71
C GLU A 70 -8.84 1.55 8.64
N ALA A 71 -8.20 2.57 8.06
CA ALA A 71 -7.58 3.64 8.83
C ALA A 71 -8.62 4.49 9.58
N HIS A 72 -9.78 4.73 8.98
CA HIS A 72 -10.90 5.42 9.63
C HIS A 72 -11.44 4.59 10.80
N GLN A 73 -11.80 3.34 10.55
CA GLN A 73 -12.44 2.45 11.52
C GLN A 73 -11.55 2.11 12.72
N SER A 74 -10.23 2.00 12.51
CA SER A 74 -9.26 1.71 13.58
C SER A 74 -8.78 2.95 14.33
N GLY A 75 -9.15 4.15 13.88
CA GLY A 75 -8.62 5.41 14.42
C GLY A 75 -7.19 5.74 13.97
N LEU A 76 -6.55 4.90 13.15
CA LEU A 76 -5.22 5.15 12.58
C LEU A 76 -5.18 6.46 11.79
N TYR A 77 -6.29 6.85 11.17
CA TYR A 77 -6.37 8.11 10.44
C TYR A 77 -6.01 9.33 11.32
N ASN A 78 -6.23 9.29 12.63
CA ASN A 78 -5.81 10.39 13.53
C ASN A 78 -4.28 10.49 13.63
N ARG A 79 -3.58 9.36 13.54
CA ARG A 79 -2.11 9.29 13.60
C ARG A 79 -1.45 9.55 12.26
N GLN A 80 -2.12 9.14 11.18
CA GLN A 80 -1.65 9.30 9.80
C GLN A 80 -2.50 10.31 9.02
N LEU A 81 -2.96 11.38 9.70
CA LEU A 81 -3.97 12.31 9.16
C LEU A 81 -3.58 12.90 7.80
N ARG A 82 -2.33 13.35 7.67
CA ARG A 82 -1.84 13.95 6.42
C ARG A 82 -1.79 12.96 5.27
N LEU A 83 -1.49 11.69 5.55
CA LEU A 83 -1.53 10.63 4.55
C LEU A 83 -2.98 10.36 4.15
N TRP A 84 -3.85 10.15 5.14
CA TRP A 84 -5.26 9.85 4.92
C TRP A 84 -5.98 10.97 4.14
N GLU A 85 -5.77 12.24 4.49
CA GLU A 85 -6.25 13.41 3.73
C GLU A 85 -5.64 13.54 2.33
N SER A 86 -4.47 12.96 2.08
CA SER A 86 -3.85 12.99 0.76
C SER A 86 -4.48 11.98 -0.18
N ILE A 87 -5.01 10.87 0.34
CA ILE A 87 -5.72 9.86 -0.46
C ILE A 87 -6.92 10.49 -1.17
N SER A 88 -7.72 11.31 -0.48
CA SER A 88 -8.89 11.95 -1.10
C SER A 88 -8.57 12.96 -2.22
N LYS A 89 -7.29 13.28 -2.43
CA LYS A 89 -6.81 14.25 -3.43
C LYS A 89 -6.11 13.60 -4.62
N ILE A 90 -5.94 12.29 -4.62
CA ILE A 90 -5.31 11.57 -5.71
C ILE A 90 -6.24 11.56 -6.92
N ALA A 91 -5.69 11.90 -8.08
CA ALA A 91 -6.40 11.88 -9.36
C ALA A 91 -5.76 10.94 -10.38
N ILE A 92 -4.47 10.66 -10.25
CA ILE A 92 -3.72 9.81 -11.18
C ILE A 92 -2.75 8.95 -10.37
N VAL A 93 -2.61 7.68 -10.72
CA VAL A 93 -1.50 6.85 -10.25
C VAL A 93 -0.63 6.49 -11.43
N GLU A 94 0.62 6.94 -11.43
CA GLU A 94 1.61 6.55 -12.42
C GLU A 94 2.32 5.28 -11.98
N VAL A 95 2.43 4.32 -12.89
CA VAL A 95 3.06 3.02 -12.68
C VAL A 95 4.39 2.99 -13.44
N GLN A 96 5.48 2.84 -12.70
CA GLN A 96 6.83 2.82 -13.23
C GLN A 96 7.48 1.44 -13.01
N PRO A 97 7.66 0.63 -14.07
CA PRO A 97 8.42 -0.60 -13.97
C PRO A 97 9.88 -0.31 -13.60
N VAL A 98 10.40 -1.01 -12.59
CA VAL A 98 11.80 -0.87 -12.19
C VAL A 98 12.68 -1.61 -13.19
N THR A 99 13.71 -0.93 -13.70
CA THR A 99 14.69 -1.53 -14.61
C THR A 99 16.06 -1.65 -13.98
N LYS A 100 16.77 -2.75 -14.23
CA LYS A 100 18.16 -2.95 -13.79
C LYS A 100 19.10 -3.10 -14.99
N GLY A 101 20.32 -2.59 -14.86
CA GLY A 101 21.38 -2.70 -15.87
C GLY A 101 21.81 -1.36 -16.47
N LEU A 102 23.12 -1.21 -16.69
CA LEU A 102 23.74 0.02 -17.24
C LEU A 102 23.71 0.07 -18.78
N PHE A 103 23.90 -1.08 -19.44
CA PHE A 103 23.99 -1.18 -20.90
C PHE A 103 22.77 -1.89 -21.53
N GLN A 104 22.23 -2.90 -20.85
CA GLN A 104 20.98 -3.56 -21.22
C GLN A 104 20.02 -3.48 -20.05
N LYS A 105 19.00 -2.62 -20.17
CA LYS A 105 17.97 -2.46 -19.15
C LYS A 105 17.01 -3.65 -19.22
N VAL A 106 17.01 -4.46 -18.17
CA VAL A 106 16.03 -5.53 -17.97
C VAL A 106 14.94 -5.01 -17.05
N VAL A 107 13.68 -5.19 -17.44
CA VAL A 107 12.53 -4.87 -16.60
C VAL A 107 12.43 -5.95 -15.52
N LEU A 108 12.46 -5.52 -14.26
CA LEU A 108 12.18 -6.38 -13.12
C LEU A 108 10.66 -6.45 -12.91
N PRO A 109 10.14 -7.53 -12.33
CA PRO A 109 8.73 -7.62 -11.93
C PRO A 109 8.53 -6.87 -10.59
N VAL A 110 8.89 -5.58 -10.62
CA VAL A 110 8.88 -4.65 -9.50
C VAL A 110 8.40 -3.32 -10.04
N TYR A 111 7.45 -2.70 -9.35
CA TYR A 111 6.79 -1.48 -9.81
C TYR A 111 6.82 -0.42 -8.73
N GLU A 112 7.17 0.80 -9.12
CA GLU A 112 7.00 2.00 -8.30
C GLU A 112 5.71 2.69 -8.71
N LEU A 113 4.83 2.93 -7.75
CA LEU A 113 3.57 3.64 -7.97
C LEU A 113 3.69 5.05 -7.42
N LEU A 114 3.40 6.06 -8.23
CA LEU A 114 3.39 7.47 -7.84
C LEU A 114 1.96 7.97 -7.87
N PHE A 115 1.35 8.13 -6.70
CA PHE A 115 -0.01 8.66 -6.58
C PHE A 115 0.08 10.18 -6.64
N LYS A 116 -0.51 10.75 -7.69
CA LYS A 116 -0.46 12.17 -8.04
C LYS A 116 -1.79 12.85 -7.79
N THR A 117 -1.71 14.06 -7.25
CA THR A 117 -2.86 14.97 -7.20
C THR A 117 -3.10 15.62 -8.57
N VAL A 118 -4.23 16.30 -8.74
CA VAL A 118 -4.55 17.08 -9.96
C VAL A 118 -3.44 18.09 -10.30
N ASN A 119 -2.73 18.60 -9.29
CA ASN A 119 -1.63 19.55 -9.44
C ASN A 119 -0.26 18.89 -9.66
N GLY A 120 -0.21 17.57 -9.91
CA GLY A 120 1.02 16.82 -10.17
C GLY A 120 1.90 16.53 -8.95
N LYS A 121 1.47 16.91 -7.73
CA LYS A 121 2.21 16.59 -6.49
C LYS A 121 2.10 15.10 -6.19
N VAL A 122 3.15 14.50 -5.64
CA VAL A 122 3.22 13.06 -5.29
C VAL A 122 3.20 12.88 -3.77
N PRO A 123 2.03 12.91 -3.10
CA PRO A 123 1.97 12.71 -1.66
C PRO A 123 2.10 11.24 -1.22
N ILE A 124 1.92 10.28 -2.12
CA ILE A 124 2.00 8.85 -1.78
C ILE A 124 2.83 8.14 -2.85
N VAL A 125 3.71 7.25 -2.38
CA VAL A 125 4.46 6.35 -3.25
C VAL A 125 4.30 4.92 -2.76
N ALA A 126 4.34 3.95 -3.68
CA ALA A 126 4.34 2.55 -3.32
C ALA A 126 5.42 1.76 -4.07
N LEU A 127 5.94 0.73 -3.44
CA LEU A 127 6.79 -0.28 -4.05
C LEU A 127 6.04 -1.59 -4.06
N VAL A 128 5.73 -2.11 -5.25
CA VAL A 128 5.11 -3.42 -5.45
C VAL A 128 6.17 -4.39 -5.93
N ILE A 129 6.48 -5.39 -5.11
CA ILE A 129 7.43 -6.45 -5.45
C ILE A 129 6.63 -7.70 -5.76
N GLU A 130 6.60 -8.12 -7.03
CA GLU A 130 5.90 -9.34 -7.41
C GLU A 130 6.63 -10.59 -6.90
N PRO A 131 5.93 -11.73 -6.77
CA PRO A 131 6.53 -12.97 -6.29
C PRO A 131 7.72 -13.44 -7.15
N SER A 132 7.71 -13.11 -8.44
CA SER A 132 8.73 -13.46 -9.43
C SER A 132 10.01 -12.61 -9.34
N ALA A 133 10.07 -11.58 -8.48
CA ALA A 133 11.22 -10.66 -8.37
C ALA A 133 12.50 -11.29 -7.80
N GLY A 134 12.43 -12.49 -7.22
CA GLY A 134 13.57 -13.21 -6.66
C GLY A 134 14.04 -12.64 -5.30
N SER A 135 15.28 -12.96 -4.90
CA SER A 135 15.75 -12.90 -3.51
C SER A 135 16.24 -11.52 -3.00
N ASN A 136 16.31 -10.47 -3.83
CA ASN A 136 16.95 -9.19 -3.46
C ASN A 136 15.94 -8.10 -3.01
N GLN A 137 14.82 -8.50 -2.42
CA GLN A 137 13.70 -7.61 -2.07
C GLN A 137 14.09 -6.50 -1.07
N HIS A 138 14.99 -6.81 -0.12
CA HIS A 138 15.50 -5.81 0.83
C HIS A 138 16.39 -4.74 0.17
N GLU A 139 17.18 -5.10 -0.86
CA GLU A 139 17.96 -4.12 -1.62
C GLU A 139 17.02 -3.19 -2.41
N LEU A 140 16.00 -3.77 -3.05
CA LEU A 140 14.98 -3.00 -3.76
C LEU A 140 14.27 -1.98 -2.85
N LEU A 141 13.94 -2.37 -1.62
CA LEU A 141 13.39 -1.45 -0.63
C LEU A 141 14.35 -0.31 -0.30
N LYS A 142 15.64 -0.59 -0.08
CA LYS A 142 16.63 0.45 0.23
C LYS A 142 16.79 1.45 -0.91
N ASP A 143 16.88 0.95 -2.13
CA ASP A 143 16.98 1.78 -3.34
C ASP A 143 15.74 2.66 -3.50
N PHE A 144 14.56 2.08 -3.29
CA PHE A 144 13.29 2.80 -3.29
C PHE A 144 13.24 3.88 -2.21
N LEU A 145 13.58 3.57 -0.96
CA LEU A 145 13.61 4.56 0.12
C LEU A 145 14.63 5.66 -0.16
N ALA A 146 15.79 5.36 -0.73
CA ALA A 146 16.76 6.37 -1.15
C ALA A 146 16.16 7.35 -2.20
N LYS A 147 15.34 6.84 -3.14
CA LYS A 147 14.57 7.70 -4.06
C LYS A 147 13.53 8.55 -3.31
N VAL A 148 12.82 7.97 -2.33
CA VAL A 148 11.87 8.72 -1.48
C VAL A 148 12.57 9.86 -0.75
N ALA A 149 13.73 9.63 -0.14
CA ALA A 149 14.53 10.66 0.51
C ALA A 149 14.91 11.79 -0.47
N LYS A 150 15.34 11.42 -1.69
CA LYS A 150 15.65 12.39 -2.74
C LYS A 150 14.43 13.21 -3.15
N MET A 151 13.27 12.58 -3.32
CA MET A 151 12.01 13.26 -3.64
C MET A 151 11.59 14.22 -2.52
N GLN A 152 11.75 13.82 -1.25
CA GLN A 152 11.46 14.69 -0.10
C GLN A 152 12.36 15.92 -0.08
N ALA A 153 13.66 15.74 -0.30
CA ALA A 153 14.63 16.83 -0.36
C ALA A 153 14.33 17.82 -1.51
N GLN A 154 13.88 17.32 -2.67
CA GLN A 154 13.56 18.15 -3.83
C GLN A 154 12.20 18.84 -3.73
N SER A 155 11.21 18.18 -3.14
CA SER A 155 9.81 18.63 -3.18
C SER A 155 9.35 19.32 -1.89
N GLY A 156 10.19 19.35 -0.85
CA GLY A 156 9.90 20.02 0.43
C GLY A 156 8.92 19.24 1.30
N ASN A 157 9.24 17.97 1.61
CA ASN A 157 8.44 17.11 2.48
C ASN A 157 7.01 16.84 1.96
N GLN A 158 6.82 16.69 0.65
CA GLN A 158 5.51 16.44 0.04
C GLN A 158 4.99 15.02 0.24
N ILE A 159 5.87 14.02 0.28
CA ILE A 159 5.47 12.62 0.49
C ILE A 159 5.00 12.47 1.94
N LYS A 160 3.81 11.90 2.11
CA LYS A 160 3.15 11.66 3.40
C LYS A 160 3.10 10.17 3.74
N GLY A 161 3.07 9.31 2.73
CA GLY A 161 2.98 7.86 2.92
C GLY A 161 3.79 7.07 1.90
N VAL A 162 4.31 5.95 2.38
CA VAL A 162 5.00 4.92 1.61
C VAL A 162 4.26 3.61 1.83
N PHE A 163 3.94 2.90 0.76
CA PHE A 163 3.40 1.53 0.84
C PHE A 163 4.42 0.54 0.26
N VAL A 164 4.63 -0.57 0.93
CA VAL A 164 5.50 -1.66 0.44
C VAL A 164 4.67 -2.92 0.37
N VAL A 165 4.52 -3.46 -0.83
CA VAL A 165 3.73 -4.64 -1.11
C VAL A 165 4.65 -5.79 -1.45
N CYS A 166 4.52 -6.88 -0.72
CA CYS A 166 5.23 -8.13 -0.97
C CYS A 166 4.27 -9.30 -0.83
N ASP A 167 4.69 -10.44 -1.35
CA ASP A 167 3.90 -11.65 -1.28
C ASP A 167 3.94 -12.34 0.10
N SER A 168 3.02 -13.27 0.34
CA SER A 168 3.06 -14.16 1.49
C SER A 168 3.96 -15.38 1.21
N PRO A 169 4.87 -15.77 2.13
CA PRO A 169 5.16 -15.13 3.41
C PRO A 169 5.91 -13.80 3.24
N PHE A 170 5.56 -12.81 4.08
CA PHE A 170 6.15 -11.49 3.97
C PHE A 170 7.66 -11.53 4.26
N PRO A 171 8.51 -10.86 3.45
CA PRO A 171 9.96 -11.00 3.56
C PRO A 171 10.51 -10.56 4.93
N PRO A 172 11.12 -11.46 5.73
CA PRO A 172 11.55 -11.14 7.08
C PRO A 172 12.57 -9.99 7.14
N ALA A 173 13.47 -9.92 6.15
CA ALA A 173 14.47 -8.88 6.08
C ALA A 173 13.86 -7.47 5.91
N ILE A 174 12.77 -7.34 5.16
CA ILE A 174 12.04 -6.07 5.02
C ILE A 174 11.34 -5.73 6.32
N LEU A 175 10.61 -6.68 6.91
CA LEU A 175 9.87 -6.46 8.14
C LEU A 175 10.81 -6.02 9.27
N SER A 176 11.89 -6.77 9.52
CA SER A 176 12.86 -6.44 10.57
C SER A 176 13.57 -5.10 10.32
N PHE A 177 13.85 -4.76 9.06
CA PHE A 177 14.41 -3.45 8.72
C PHE A 177 13.45 -2.32 9.12
N VAL A 178 12.18 -2.44 8.74
CA VAL A 178 11.15 -1.42 9.03
C VAL A 178 10.87 -1.31 10.52
N GLU A 179 10.68 -2.44 11.21
CA GLU A 179 10.46 -2.46 12.66
C GLU A 179 11.59 -1.79 13.42
N LYS A 180 12.85 -2.07 13.04
CA LYS A 180 14.01 -1.41 13.63
C LYS A 180 14.04 0.08 13.32
N ALA A 181 13.73 0.48 12.08
CA ALA A 181 13.80 1.86 11.64
C ALA A 181 12.79 2.77 12.37
N ILE A 182 11.57 2.27 12.62
CA ILE A 182 10.51 3.05 13.27
C ILE A 182 10.58 3.00 14.80
N GLY A 183 11.46 2.19 15.39
CA GLY A 183 11.48 1.94 16.83
C GLY A 183 10.28 1.11 17.31
N ALA A 184 9.96 0.02 16.61
CA ALA A 184 8.74 -0.76 16.83
C ALA A 184 8.59 -1.38 18.23
N ASP A 185 9.61 -1.35 19.07
CA ASP A 185 9.51 -1.73 20.49
C ASP A 185 8.50 -0.85 21.25
N ASP A 186 8.33 0.41 20.84
CA ASP A 186 7.27 1.28 21.34
C ASP A 186 5.95 1.03 20.57
N PRO A 187 4.86 0.63 21.25
CA PRO A 187 3.56 0.44 20.62
C PRO A 187 3.04 1.69 19.91
N VAL A 188 3.34 2.89 20.40
CA VAL A 188 2.91 4.15 19.78
C VAL A 188 3.69 4.38 18.49
N ALA A 189 5.02 4.30 18.53
CA ALA A 189 5.85 4.40 17.33
C ALA A 189 5.51 3.34 16.28
N ARG A 190 5.18 2.11 16.69
CA ARG A 190 4.69 1.06 15.80
C ARG A 190 3.36 1.41 15.15
N PHE A 191 2.44 2.02 15.89
CA PHE A 191 1.14 2.42 15.35
C PHE A 191 1.26 3.65 14.43
N ASP A 192 2.08 4.64 14.79
CA ASP A 192 2.36 5.81 13.97
C ASP A 192 3.14 5.44 12.69
N SER A 193 4.05 4.45 12.80
CA SER A 193 4.86 3.88 11.72
C SER A 193 5.61 4.93 10.90
N ILE A 194 6.29 5.85 11.57
CA ILE A 194 7.02 6.94 10.93
C ILE A 194 8.48 6.54 10.72
N LEU A 195 8.95 6.61 9.49
CA LEU A 195 10.37 6.49 9.19
C LEU A 195 11.14 7.75 9.64
N PRO A 196 12.33 7.60 10.25
CA PRO A 196 13.13 8.73 10.69
C PRO A 196 13.66 9.58 9.51
N PRO A 197 14.32 10.72 9.77
CA PRO A 197 15.06 11.42 8.74
C PRO A 197 16.02 10.48 7.99
N PRO A 198 16.22 10.67 6.66
CA PRO A 198 15.77 11.79 5.84
C PRO A 198 14.35 11.66 5.26
N TYR A 199 13.61 10.59 5.58
CA TYR A 199 12.32 10.32 4.95
C TYR A 199 11.18 11.11 5.61
N GLN A 200 11.03 11.00 6.94
CA GLN A 200 9.93 11.60 7.71
C GLN A 200 8.54 11.31 7.11
N VAL A 201 8.27 10.05 6.78
CA VAL A 201 7.02 9.58 6.14
C VAL A 201 6.44 8.39 6.88
N HIS A 202 5.12 8.21 6.82
CA HIS A 202 4.49 6.98 7.30
C HIS A 202 4.81 5.83 6.34
N ILE A 203 5.24 4.69 6.85
CA ILE A 203 5.43 3.46 6.08
C ILE A 203 4.31 2.47 6.40
N ASN A 204 3.76 1.84 5.37
CA ASN A 204 2.70 0.87 5.49
C ASN A 204 3.13 -0.39 4.73
N LEU A 205 3.12 -1.55 5.41
CA LEU A 205 3.50 -2.83 4.81
C LEU A 205 2.23 -3.60 4.46
N LEU A 206 2.11 -4.02 3.21
CA LEU A 206 0.99 -4.80 2.70
C LEU A 206 1.49 -6.19 2.30
N VAL A 207 0.78 -7.21 2.76
CA VAL A 207 1.01 -8.59 2.32
C VAL A 207 -0.06 -8.98 1.32
N ASN A 208 0.37 -9.55 0.20
CA ASN A 208 -0.53 -10.22 -0.74
C ASN A 208 -0.75 -11.67 -0.26
N LEU A 209 -1.98 -11.97 0.19
CA LEU A 209 -2.35 -13.31 0.61
C LEU A 209 -2.88 -14.10 -0.57
N HIS A 210 -2.12 -15.09 -1.04
CA HIS A 210 -2.68 -16.11 -1.92
C HIS A 210 -3.73 -16.91 -1.15
N GLY A 211 -4.97 -16.87 -1.63
CA GLY A 211 -6.03 -17.64 -1.00
C GLY A 211 -5.77 -19.13 -1.18
N ASN A 212 -5.71 -19.87 -0.08
CA ASN A 212 -6.41 -21.16 -0.04
C ASN A 212 -7.91 -20.85 -0.13
N ILE A 213 -8.39 -20.53 -1.34
CA ILE A 213 -9.83 -20.44 -1.60
C ILE A 213 -10.32 -21.89 -1.60
N GLN A 214 -11.06 -22.29 -0.56
CA GLN A 214 -11.84 -23.52 -0.66
C GLN A 214 -12.76 -23.40 -1.88
N PRO A 215 -12.85 -24.42 -2.75
CA PRO A 215 -13.45 -24.33 -4.09
C PRO A 215 -14.97 -24.13 -4.13
N GLU A 216 -15.57 -23.63 -3.05
CA GLU A 216 -17.02 -23.61 -2.85
C GLU A 216 -17.64 -22.25 -3.23
N HIS A 217 -16.82 -21.23 -3.55
CA HIS A 217 -17.26 -19.86 -3.87
C HIS A 217 -16.51 -19.22 -5.05
N ILE A 218 -16.07 -20.00 -6.04
CA ILE A 218 -15.50 -19.44 -7.27
C ILE A 218 -16.64 -19.21 -8.26
N GLN A 219 -17.13 -17.98 -8.37
CA GLN A 219 -17.70 -17.52 -9.63
C GLN A 219 -16.53 -17.38 -10.61
N GLU A 220 -16.61 -18.10 -11.72
CA GLU A 220 -15.60 -18.15 -12.77
C GLU A 220 -15.30 -16.73 -13.30
N ALA A 221 -14.16 -16.19 -12.89
CA ALA A 221 -13.45 -15.19 -13.67
C ALA A 221 -12.41 -15.95 -14.51
N ASP A 222 -12.55 -15.84 -15.83
CA ASP A 222 -11.90 -16.63 -16.88
C ASP A 222 -10.40 -16.28 -17.07
N SER A 223 -9.68 -16.06 -15.97
CA SER A 223 -8.24 -15.81 -15.94
C SER A 223 -7.63 -16.58 -14.77
N GLY A 224 -6.92 -17.67 -15.06
CA GLY A 224 -6.32 -18.59 -14.09
C GLY A 224 -5.19 -18.03 -13.21
N LEU A 225 -5.29 -16.78 -12.77
CA LEU A 225 -4.46 -16.16 -11.75
C LEU A 225 -5.29 -16.03 -10.46
N VAL A 226 -4.87 -16.73 -9.42
CA VAL A 226 -5.41 -16.51 -8.06
C VAL A 226 -5.01 -15.10 -7.64
N THR A 227 -5.91 -14.12 -7.82
CA THR A 227 -5.72 -12.77 -7.29
C THR A 227 -5.76 -12.85 -5.76
N GLY A 228 -4.62 -12.62 -5.13
CA GLY A 228 -4.52 -12.61 -3.67
C GLY A 228 -5.25 -11.42 -3.03
N ARG A 229 -5.62 -11.58 -1.75
CA ARG A 229 -6.22 -10.50 -0.95
C ARG A 229 -5.11 -9.71 -0.29
N LEU A 230 -5.01 -8.41 -0.58
CA LEU A 230 -4.09 -7.52 0.12
C LEU A 230 -4.56 -7.28 1.56
N GLN A 231 -3.61 -7.31 2.49
CA GLN A 231 -3.85 -7.01 3.90
C GLN A 231 -2.77 -6.08 4.46
N LEU A 232 -3.17 -5.11 5.28
CA LEU A 232 -2.25 -4.28 6.05
C LEU A 232 -1.56 -5.11 7.14
N LEU A 233 -0.25 -5.33 7.00
CA LEU A 233 0.60 -6.00 7.98
C LEU A 233 1.15 -5.01 9.01
N HIS A 234 1.46 -3.79 8.57
CA HIS A 234 2.02 -2.72 9.39
C HIS A 234 1.46 -1.37 8.94
N PRO A 235 1.00 -0.47 9.83
CA PRO A 235 0.87 -0.62 11.29
C PRO A 235 -0.06 -1.74 11.70
N GLN A 236 0.28 -2.40 12.81
CA GLN A 236 -0.58 -3.41 13.39
C GLN A 236 -1.79 -2.71 14.02
N LEU A 237 -2.95 -2.85 13.38
CA LEU A 237 -4.21 -2.26 13.88
C LEU A 237 -4.75 -2.95 15.14
N ARG A 238 -4.16 -4.08 15.56
CA ARG A 238 -4.46 -4.77 16.81
C ARG A 238 -3.23 -4.72 17.71
N ALA A 239 -3.38 -4.18 18.92
CA ALA A 239 -2.43 -4.48 19.99
C ALA A 239 -2.42 -6.00 20.21
N LYS A 240 -1.24 -6.64 20.17
CA LYS A 240 -1.10 -7.97 20.78
C LYS A 240 -1.64 -7.81 22.20
N LYS A 241 -2.72 -8.52 22.55
CA LYS A 241 -3.08 -8.66 23.96
C LYS A 241 -1.78 -9.11 24.66
N PRO A 242 -1.36 -8.47 25.76
CA PRO A 242 -0.34 -9.08 26.60
C PRO A 242 -0.91 -10.43 27.02
N THR A 243 -0.32 -11.50 26.50
CA THR A 243 -0.57 -12.85 27.00
C THR A 243 -0.06 -12.84 28.42
N SER A 244 -0.98 -12.64 29.38
CA SER A 244 -0.80 -13.17 30.71
C SER A 244 -0.56 -14.67 30.53
N ASN A 245 0.59 -15.15 30.99
CA ASN A 245 0.82 -16.56 31.23
C ASN A 245 -0.37 -17.10 32.04
N ASP A 246 -1.15 -17.99 31.44
CA ASP A 246 -1.40 -19.33 31.96
C ASP A 246 -2.20 -20.17 30.94
N ASP A 247 -1.70 -21.39 30.75
CA ASP A 247 -2.30 -22.59 30.16
C ASP A 247 -2.53 -22.74 28.64
N LYS A 248 -1.45 -23.26 28.01
CA LYS A 248 -1.33 -24.35 27.01
C LYS A 248 -2.11 -24.34 25.67
N PRO A 249 -1.50 -24.93 24.61
CA PRO A 249 -1.73 -24.51 23.23
C PRO A 249 -2.63 -25.47 22.44
N SER A 250 -3.42 -24.90 21.52
CA SER A 250 -3.86 -25.61 20.32
C SER A 250 -3.81 -24.68 19.11
N ALA A 251 -2.72 -24.90 18.36
CA ALA A 251 -2.50 -24.76 16.92
C ALA A 251 -3.24 -23.68 16.12
N VAL A 252 -2.48 -22.67 15.69
CA VAL A 252 -2.08 -22.57 14.28
C VAL A 252 -0.57 -22.29 14.26
N GLN A 253 0.23 -23.33 13.98
CA GLN A 253 1.65 -23.17 13.66
C GLN A 253 1.76 -22.54 12.28
N ILE A 254 2.29 -21.33 12.21
CA ILE A 254 2.98 -20.85 11.01
C ILE A 254 4.38 -21.46 11.11
N SER A 255 4.59 -22.56 10.40
CA SER A 255 5.87 -23.27 10.36
C SER A 255 6.87 -22.47 9.53
N PHE A 256 8.00 -22.10 10.14
CA PHE A 256 9.20 -21.71 9.42
C PHE A 256 10.07 -22.95 9.26
N GLN A 257 10.44 -23.28 8.02
CA GLN A 257 11.61 -24.09 7.67
C GLN A 257 12.55 -23.23 6.85
#